data_AF-F3LHZ9-F1
#
_entry.id   AF-F3LHZ9-F1
#
_cell.length_a   1.000
_cell.length_b   1.000
_cell.length_c   1.000
_cell.angle_alpha   90.00
_cell.angle_beta   90.00
_cell.angle_gamma   90.00
#
_symmetry.space_group_name_H-M   'P 1'
#
loop_
_entity.id
_entity.type
_entity.pdbx_description
1 polymer ?
#
loop_
_entity_poly.entity_id
_entity_poly.type
_entity_poly.pdbx_seq_one_letter_code
_entity_poly.pdbx_strand_id
1 'polypeptide(L)'
;MQWVLLDENNFVVQRRLKQQDGFIEANDSVMNGQQLQEDGTYKIPPVSLKDLKANAISEIKQFATGIRAKLTGHAGQYQLAGWAAKAETAKRVLANNATEGEIVAIQSEADKRGQSETVKQLATKIAAKADQLQAANGVIEGVEFSAKAVIEATTTVKQLDAALETLLIEAEVELAALVGA
;
A
#
# COMPACT_ATOMS: atom_id res chain seq x y z
N MET A 1 -19.46 21.39 23.69
CA MET A 1 -20.90 21.26 23.38
C MET A 1 -21.00 20.49 22.07
N GLN A 2 -21.45 19.24 22.12
CA GLN A 2 -21.45 18.30 21.01
C GLN A 2 -22.87 18.22 20.46
N TRP A 3 -23.06 18.53 19.18
CA TRP A 3 -24.34 18.39 18.50
C TRP A 3 -24.30 17.12 17.65
N VAL A 4 -25.25 16.22 17.86
CA VAL A 4 -25.46 15.03 17.03
C VAL A 4 -26.62 15.36 16.09
N LEU A 5 -26.42 15.24 14.79
CA LEU A 5 -27.49 15.31 13.81
C LEU A 5 -28.04 13.88 13.62
N LEU A 6 -29.31 13.70 13.95
CA LEU A 6 -30.07 12.49 13.68
C LEU A 6 -30.81 12.67 12.34
N ASP A 7 -30.91 11.61 11.54
CA ASP A 7 -31.84 11.60 10.41
C ASP A 7 -33.29 11.40 10.88
N GLU A 8 -34.21 11.41 9.91
CA GLU A 8 -35.65 11.17 10.12
C GLU A 8 -35.99 9.79 10.73
N ASN A 9 -35.00 8.90 10.83
CA ASN A 9 -35.12 7.56 11.40
C ASN A 9 -34.26 7.37 12.68
N ASN A 10 -33.77 8.46 13.29
CA ASN A 10 -32.92 8.47 14.48
C ASN A 10 -31.53 7.82 14.32
N PHE A 11 -30.95 7.79 13.11
CA PHE A 11 -29.56 7.37 12.90
C PHE A 11 -28.58 8.53 12.97
N VAL A 12 -27.39 8.27 13.52
CA VAL A 12 -26.28 9.23 13.58
C VAL A 12 -25.64 9.35 12.19
N VAL A 13 -25.75 10.53 11.55
CA VAL A 13 -25.22 10.71 10.19
C VAL A 13 -23.83 11.35 10.14
N GLN A 14 -23.28 11.87 11.25
CA GLN A 14 -21.91 12.44 11.24
C GLN A 14 -21.28 12.54 12.63
N ARG A 15 -20.03 12.08 12.78
CA ARG A 15 -19.15 12.42 13.91
C ARG A 15 -18.04 13.35 13.42
N ARG A 16 -18.20 14.67 13.60
CA ARG A 16 -17.04 15.57 13.73
C ARG A 16 -16.67 15.66 15.21
N LEU A 17 -15.66 14.90 15.63
CA LEU A 17 -15.06 15.11 16.94
C LEU A 17 -14.10 16.31 16.84
N LYS A 18 -14.43 17.38 17.55
CA LYS A 18 -13.57 18.54 17.72
C LYS A 18 -12.62 18.25 18.88
N GLN A 19 -11.31 18.23 18.63
CA GLN A 19 -10.32 18.56 19.66
C GLN A 19 -9.43 19.70 19.16
N GLN A 20 -9.01 20.56 20.09
CA GLN A 20 -8.06 21.65 19.85
C GLN A 20 -6.84 21.07 19.13
N ASP A 21 -6.48 21.66 17.99
CA ASP A 21 -5.18 21.48 17.31
C ASP A 21 -5.02 20.40 16.23
N GLY A 22 -6.08 20.08 15.49
CA GLY A 22 -5.91 19.56 14.12
C GLY A 22 -6.89 18.46 13.73
N PHE A 23 -7.34 18.51 12.48
CA PHE A 23 -8.27 17.54 11.92
C PHE A 23 -7.57 16.18 11.74
N ILE A 24 -8.04 15.15 12.43
CA ILE A 24 -7.96 13.78 11.93
C ILE A 24 -9.36 13.48 11.40
N GLU A 25 -9.49 13.42 10.09
CA GLU A 25 -10.63 12.79 9.45
C GLU A 25 -10.64 11.33 9.91
N ALA A 26 -11.57 10.98 10.80
CA ALA A 26 -11.90 9.58 10.97
C ALA A 26 -12.38 9.10 9.61
N ASN A 27 -11.76 8.05 9.06
CA ASN A 27 -12.30 7.36 7.89
C ASN A 27 -13.79 7.15 8.13
N ASP A 28 -14.62 7.76 7.26
CA ASP A 28 -16.07 7.92 7.37
C ASP A 28 -16.87 6.59 7.32
N SER A 29 -16.24 5.46 7.64
CA SER A 29 -16.81 4.13 7.45
C SER A 29 -17.62 3.60 8.65
N VAL A 30 -17.62 4.24 9.83
CA VAL A 30 -17.96 3.51 11.08
C VAL A 30 -19.14 4.06 11.90
N MET A 31 -19.97 4.98 11.40
CA MET A 31 -21.11 5.46 12.21
C MET A 31 -22.50 5.38 11.55
N ASN A 32 -22.61 4.92 10.30
CA ASN A 32 -23.92 4.59 9.72
C ASN A 32 -24.51 3.37 10.44
N GLY A 33 -25.64 3.55 11.13
CA GLY A 33 -26.45 2.44 11.67
C GLY A 33 -26.54 2.31 13.20
N GLN A 34 -26.05 3.28 13.99
CA GLN A 34 -26.26 3.24 15.44
C GLN A 34 -27.68 3.67 15.82
N GLN A 35 -28.42 2.80 16.50
CA GLN A 35 -29.72 3.13 17.11
C GLN A 35 -29.51 3.62 18.56
N LEU A 36 -30.11 4.74 18.91
CA LEU A 36 -30.21 5.21 20.28
C LEU A 36 -31.15 4.29 21.06
N GLN A 37 -30.67 3.74 22.18
CA GLN A 37 -31.44 2.93 23.10
C GLN A 37 -32.18 3.81 24.11
N GLU A 38 -33.22 3.26 24.76
CA GLU A 38 -34.03 3.97 25.76
C GLU A 38 -33.21 4.45 26.97
N ASP A 39 -32.07 3.81 27.25
CA ASP A 39 -31.14 4.18 28.33
C ASP A 39 -30.13 5.28 27.94
N GLY A 40 -30.25 5.84 26.73
CA GLY A 40 -29.35 6.87 26.20
C GLY A 40 -28.03 6.32 25.65
N THR A 41 -27.84 5.01 25.60
CA THR A 41 -26.67 4.38 24.96
C THR A 41 -26.89 4.13 23.47
N TYR A 42 -25.82 3.97 22.70
CA TYR A 42 -25.90 3.63 21.28
C TYR A 42 -25.68 2.13 21.10
N LYS A 43 -26.61 1.44 20.45
CA LYS A 43 -26.38 0.06 20.00
C LYS A 43 -25.49 0.09 18.77
N ILE A 44 -24.26 -0.40 18.91
CA ILE A 44 -23.38 -0.64 17.78
C ILE A 44 -23.93 -1.86 17.04
N PRO A 45 -24.39 -1.74 15.78
CA PRO A 45 -24.79 -2.90 15.02
C PRO A 45 -23.61 -3.87 14.90
N PRO A 46 -23.83 -5.19 15.01
CA PRO A 46 -22.76 -6.15 14.84
C PRO A 46 -22.14 -6.00 13.45
N VAL A 47 -20.81 -5.90 13.39
CA VAL A 47 -20.07 -5.77 12.13
C VAL A 47 -20.39 -6.99 11.27
N SER A 48 -20.81 -6.78 10.03
CA SER A 48 -21.18 -7.89 9.16
C SER A 48 -19.94 -8.65 8.69
N LEU A 49 -20.08 -9.94 8.38
CA LEU A 49 -18.98 -10.72 7.76
C LEU A 49 -18.48 -10.05 6.48
N LYS A 50 -19.37 -9.37 5.74
CA LYS A 50 -19.00 -8.62 4.54
C LYS A 50 -18.06 -7.46 4.87
N ASP A 51 -18.33 -6.70 5.92
CA ASP A 51 -17.49 -5.58 6.34
C ASP A 51 -16.14 -6.09 6.89
N LEU A 52 -16.15 -7.19 7.63
CA LEU A 52 -14.92 -7.84 8.10
C LEU A 52 -14.02 -8.29 6.93
N LYS A 53 -14.61 -8.89 5.89
CA LYS A 53 -13.86 -9.25 4.66
C LYS A 53 -13.30 -8.02 3.94
N ALA A 54 -14.06 -6.93 3.87
CA ALA A 54 -13.61 -5.70 3.23
C ALA A 54 -12.41 -5.09 3.99
N ASN A 55 -12.47 -5.08 5.32
CA ASN A 55 -11.37 -4.62 6.17
C ASN A 55 -10.13 -5.51 6.01
N ALA A 56 -10.30 -6.84 6.05
CA ALA A 56 -9.23 -7.80 5.82
C ALA A 56 -8.49 -7.56 4.49
N ILE A 57 -9.23 -7.39 3.39
CA ILE A 57 -8.66 -7.07 2.07
C ILE A 57 -7.92 -5.72 2.10
N SER A 58 -8.45 -4.71 2.81
CA SER A 58 -7.79 -3.42 2.97
C SER A 58 -6.48 -3.53 3.74
N GLU A 59 -6.42 -4.33 4.81
CA GLU A 59 -5.21 -4.54 5.61
C GLU A 59 -4.08 -5.18 4.78
N ILE A 60 -4.40 -6.22 3.99
CA ILE A 60 -3.43 -6.84 3.07
C ILE A 60 -2.89 -5.83 2.05
N LYS A 61 -3.76 -5.00 1.47
CA LYS A 61 -3.33 -3.96 0.53
C LYS A 61 -2.44 -2.91 1.19
N GLN A 62 -2.73 -2.53 2.43
CA GLN A 62 -1.90 -1.59 3.19
C GLN A 62 -0.54 -2.20 3.51
N PHE A 63 -0.50 -3.47 3.91
CA PHE A 63 0.74 -4.21 4.12
C PHE A 63 1.59 -4.26 2.84
N ALA A 64 1.00 -4.68 1.72
CA ALA A 64 1.62 -4.70 0.41
C ALA A 64 2.14 -3.31 -0.02
N THR A 65 1.36 -2.25 0.22
CA THR A 65 1.77 -0.86 -0.02
C THR A 65 2.99 -0.47 0.82
N GLY A 66 3.02 -0.87 2.10
CA GLY A 66 4.15 -0.66 2.98
C GLY A 66 5.43 -1.33 2.47
N ILE A 67 5.33 -2.55 1.91
CA ILE A 67 6.46 -3.25 1.29
C ILE A 67 6.95 -2.52 0.04
N ARG A 68 6.05 -2.13 -0.88
CA ARG A 68 6.39 -1.33 -2.08
C ARG A 68 7.10 -0.02 -1.69
N ALA A 69 6.64 0.64 -0.63
CA ALA A 69 7.27 1.86 -0.12
C ALA A 69 8.70 1.58 0.37
N LYS A 70 8.93 0.51 1.15
CA LYS A 70 10.27 0.14 1.61
C LYS A 70 11.22 -0.20 0.45
N LEU A 71 10.78 -1.04 -0.50
CA LEU A 71 11.55 -1.42 -1.69
C LEU A 71 11.99 -0.21 -2.52
N THR A 72 11.11 0.79 -2.62
CA THR A 72 11.37 1.96 -3.43
C THR A 72 12.17 3.04 -2.69
N GLY A 73 12.35 2.91 -1.38
CA GLY A 73 12.91 3.96 -0.53
C GLY A 73 11.95 5.15 -0.38
N HIS A 74 10.64 4.88 -0.35
CA HIS A 74 9.57 5.87 -0.32
C HIS A 74 9.61 6.84 -1.51
N ALA A 75 9.91 6.31 -2.70
CA ALA A 75 9.95 7.11 -3.91
C ALA A 75 8.56 7.70 -4.22
N GLY A 76 8.52 8.98 -4.57
CA GLY A 76 7.27 9.66 -4.95
C GLY A 76 6.74 9.19 -6.31
N GLN A 77 5.46 9.46 -6.58
CA GLN A 77 4.78 9.02 -7.80
C GLN A 77 5.51 9.40 -9.11
N TYR A 78 6.09 10.61 -9.18
CA TYR A 78 6.82 11.08 -10.36
C TYR A 78 8.16 10.35 -10.52
N GLN A 79 8.80 9.96 -9.43
CA GLN A 79 10.02 9.15 -9.48
C GLN A 79 9.67 7.77 -10.02
N LEU A 80 8.65 7.11 -9.47
CA LEU A 80 8.19 5.78 -9.88
C LEU A 80 7.78 5.76 -11.37
N ALA A 81 7.02 6.75 -11.83
CA ALA A 81 6.62 6.86 -13.23
C ALA A 81 7.82 6.93 -14.20
N GLY A 82 8.93 7.54 -13.77
CA GLY A 82 10.15 7.63 -14.57
C GLY A 82 11.04 6.39 -14.54
N TRP A 83 10.83 5.43 -13.63
CA TRP A 83 11.75 4.31 -13.44
C TRP A 83 11.80 3.35 -14.62
N ALA A 84 10.67 3.06 -15.27
CA ALA A 84 10.66 2.20 -16.46
C ALA A 84 11.50 2.79 -17.59
N ALA A 85 11.33 4.09 -17.88
CA ALA A 85 12.13 4.77 -18.91
C ALA A 85 13.62 4.84 -18.54
N LYS A 86 13.95 5.05 -17.26
CA LYS A 86 15.33 5.01 -16.76
C LYS A 86 15.95 3.62 -16.88
N ALA A 87 15.19 2.56 -16.60
CA ALA A 87 15.64 1.18 -16.74
C ALA A 87 15.99 0.85 -18.20
N GLU A 88 15.13 1.23 -19.14
CA GLU A 88 15.38 1.04 -20.58
C GLU A 88 16.59 1.85 -21.07
N THR A 89 16.74 3.07 -20.57
CA THR A 89 17.93 3.89 -20.82
C THR A 89 19.20 3.22 -20.29
N ALA A 90 19.16 2.70 -19.06
CA ALA A 90 20.27 1.98 -18.46
C ALA A 90 20.65 0.72 -19.23
N LYS A 91 19.66 -0.08 -19.67
CA LYS A 91 19.89 -1.26 -20.52
C LYS A 91 20.58 -0.88 -21.83
N ARG A 92 20.15 0.21 -22.48
CA ARG A 92 20.82 0.73 -23.69
C ARG A 92 22.26 1.17 -23.44
N VAL A 93 22.53 1.84 -22.31
CA VAL A 93 23.90 2.22 -21.92
C VAL A 93 24.79 0.98 -21.74
N LEU A 94 24.27 -0.05 -21.05
CA LEU A 94 25.00 -1.31 -20.84
C LEU A 94 25.26 -2.07 -22.15
N ALA A 95 24.31 -2.02 -23.09
CA ALA A 95 24.44 -2.59 -24.43
C ALA A 95 25.30 -1.75 -25.40
N ASN A 96 25.83 -0.59 -24.96
CA ASN A 96 26.54 0.40 -25.78
C ASN A 96 25.71 0.91 -26.99
N ASN A 97 24.38 1.02 -26.81
CA ASN A 97 23.43 1.52 -27.82
C ASN A 97 22.59 2.71 -27.31
N ALA A 98 23.07 3.41 -26.29
CA ALA A 98 22.43 4.62 -25.80
C ALA A 98 22.79 5.82 -26.66
N THR A 99 21.84 6.73 -26.81
CA THR A 99 22.07 8.06 -27.38
C THR A 99 22.97 8.90 -26.47
N GLU A 100 23.58 9.94 -27.02
CA GLU A 100 24.43 10.86 -26.27
C GLU A 100 23.65 11.56 -25.14
N GLY A 101 22.39 11.95 -25.40
CA GLY A 101 21.50 12.54 -24.39
C GLY A 101 21.18 11.61 -23.23
N GLU A 102 21.03 10.31 -23.48
CA GLU A 102 20.83 9.29 -22.45
C GLU A 102 22.07 9.10 -21.57
N ILE A 103 23.26 9.09 -22.19
CA ILE A 103 24.53 9.04 -21.46
C ILE A 103 24.67 10.28 -20.57
N VAL A 104 24.39 11.47 -21.11
CA VAL A 104 24.43 12.74 -20.35
C VAL A 104 23.44 12.73 -19.19
N ALA A 105 22.24 12.17 -19.37
CA ALA A 105 21.26 12.07 -18.30
C ALA A 105 21.75 11.18 -17.14
N ILE A 106 22.33 10.00 -17.44
CA ILE A 106 22.90 9.13 -16.40
C ILE A 106 24.14 9.77 -15.77
N GLN A 107 25.02 10.39 -16.56
CA GLN A 107 26.20 11.08 -16.04
C GLN A 107 25.80 12.20 -15.07
N SER A 108 24.79 13.00 -15.42
CA SER A 108 24.29 14.07 -14.56
C SER A 108 23.78 13.53 -13.22
N GLU A 109 23.11 12.37 -13.21
CA GLU A 109 22.68 11.73 -11.97
C GLU A 109 23.88 11.20 -11.16
N ALA A 110 24.85 10.56 -11.81
CA ALA A 110 26.07 10.07 -11.16
C ALA A 110 26.86 11.20 -10.48
N ASP A 111 27.04 12.32 -11.19
CA ASP A 111 27.75 13.50 -10.69
C ASP A 111 27.07 14.08 -9.44
N LYS A 112 25.73 14.14 -9.44
CA LYS A 112 24.96 14.69 -8.31
C LYS A 112 24.90 13.76 -7.10
N ARG A 113 25.05 12.45 -7.30
CA ARG A 113 25.11 11.48 -6.18
C ARG A 113 26.42 11.55 -5.40
N GLY A 114 27.50 12.05 -6.01
CA GLY A 114 28.79 12.20 -5.34
C GLY A 114 29.45 10.89 -4.92
N GLN A 115 29.08 9.77 -5.54
CA GLN A 115 29.60 8.43 -5.21
C GLN A 115 30.79 8.00 -6.07
N SER A 116 31.36 8.90 -6.87
CA SER A 116 32.44 8.60 -7.83
C SER A 116 32.10 7.42 -8.76
N GLU A 117 30.82 7.23 -9.07
CA GLU A 117 30.35 6.16 -9.94
C GLU A 117 30.42 6.58 -11.41
N THR A 118 30.85 5.64 -12.27
CA THR A 118 30.79 5.82 -13.73
C THR A 118 29.36 5.64 -14.24
N VAL A 119 29.09 6.16 -15.46
CA VAL A 119 27.81 5.94 -16.17
C VAL A 119 27.42 4.46 -16.23
N LYS A 120 28.38 3.56 -16.51
CA LYS A 120 28.11 2.11 -16.56
C LYS A 120 27.78 1.55 -15.18
N GLN A 121 28.49 1.95 -14.12
CA GLN A 121 28.19 1.49 -12.75
C GLN A 121 26.81 1.95 -12.31
N LEU A 122 26.45 3.20 -12.57
CA LEU A 122 25.11 3.71 -12.26
C LEU A 122 24.03 3.02 -13.09
N ALA A 123 24.26 2.81 -14.39
CA ALA A 123 23.34 2.06 -15.25
C ALA A 123 23.10 0.64 -14.73
N THR A 124 24.15 -0.07 -14.29
CA THR A 124 24.00 -1.40 -13.66
C THR A 124 23.12 -1.33 -12.42
N LYS A 125 23.33 -0.36 -11.53
CA LYS A 125 22.50 -0.19 -10.32
C LYS A 125 21.04 0.11 -10.67
N ILE A 126 20.79 0.96 -11.66
CA ILE A 126 19.44 1.31 -12.12
C ILE A 126 18.74 0.07 -12.69
N ALA A 127 19.40 -0.69 -13.57
CA ALA A 127 18.85 -1.90 -14.15
C ALA A 127 18.55 -2.95 -13.06
N ALA A 128 19.50 -3.21 -12.16
CA ALA A 128 19.31 -4.16 -11.06
C ALA A 128 18.14 -3.78 -10.15
N LYS A 129 18.01 -2.49 -9.78
CA LYS A 129 16.88 -2.01 -8.97
C LYS A 129 15.54 -2.17 -9.71
N ALA A 130 15.52 -1.94 -11.02
CA ALA A 130 14.32 -2.12 -11.81
C ALA A 130 13.88 -3.59 -11.88
N ASP A 131 14.83 -4.52 -12.10
CA ASP A 131 14.56 -5.95 -12.12
C ASP A 131 14.07 -6.45 -10.76
N GLN A 132 14.71 -6.00 -9.66
CA GLN A 132 14.29 -6.32 -8.29
C GLN A 132 12.86 -5.83 -8.02
N LEU A 133 12.54 -4.58 -8.40
CA LEU A 133 11.19 -4.05 -8.22
C LEU A 133 10.16 -4.81 -9.05
N GLN A 134 10.49 -5.17 -10.30
CA GLN A 134 9.59 -5.92 -11.17
C GLN A 134 9.28 -7.30 -10.58
N ALA A 135 10.31 -8.03 -10.12
CA ALA A 135 10.13 -9.32 -9.46
C ALA A 135 9.29 -9.19 -8.19
N ALA A 136 9.61 -8.20 -7.35
CA ALA A 136 8.88 -7.94 -6.11
C ALA A 136 7.41 -7.58 -6.36
N ASN A 137 7.10 -6.77 -7.38
CA ASN A 137 5.72 -6.45 -7.73
C ASN A 137 4.93 -7.70 -8.13
N GLY A 138 5.53 -8.62 -8.88
CA GLY A 138 4.89 -9.88 -9.25
C GLY A 138 4.53 -10.74 -8.03
N VAL A 139 5.42 -10.82 -7.04
CA VAL A 139 5.16 -11.53 -5.77
C VAL A 139 4.03 -10.84 -5.01
N ILE A 140 4.12 -9.51 -4.83
CA ILE A 140 3.13 -8.75 -4.05
C ILE A 140 1.74 -8.86 -4.68
N GLU A 141 1.62 -8.73 -6.01
CA GLU A 141 0.34 -8.87 -6.71
C GLU A 141 -0.21 -10.29 -6.60
N GLY A 142 0.65 -11.31 -6.65
CA GLY A 142 0.27 -12.70 -6.42
C GLY A 142 -0.31 -12.94 -5.03
N VAL A 143 0.35 -12.42 -4.00
CA VAL A 143 -0.09 -12.48 -2.59
C VAL A 143 -1.41 -11.72 -2.39
N GLU A 144 -1.54 -10.50 -2.93
CA GLU A 144 -2.79 -9.73 -2.84
C GLU A 144 -3.96 -10.48 -3.49
N PHE A 145 -3.73 -11.10 -4.64
CA PHE A 145 -4.75 -11.85 -5.36
C PHE A 145 -5.16 -13.14 -4.64
N SER A 146 -4.18 -13.94 -4.18
CA SER A 146 -4.45 -15.19 -3.47
C SER A 146 -5.17 -14.92 -2.14
N ALA A 147 -4.70 -13.93 -1.38
CA ALA A 147 -5.29 -13.57 -0.09
C ALA A 147 -6.74 -13.08 -0.24
N LYS A 148 -7.01 -12.26 -1.27
CA LYS A 148 -8.38 -11.84 -1.61
C LYS A 148 -9.28 -13.05 -1.89
N ALA A 149 -8.82 -14.00 -2.71
CA ALA A 149 -9.61 -15.18 -3.05
C ALA A 149 -9.94 -16.04 -1.81
N VAL A 150 -8.96 -16.24 -0.92
CA VAL A 150 -9.15 -16.96 0.35
C VAL A 150 -10.16 -16.24 1.23
N ILE A 151 -10.03 -14.92 1.42
CA ILE A 151 -10.96 -14.12 2.23
C ILE A 151 -12.39 -14.19 1.67
N GLU A 152 -12.54 -14.05 0.36
CA GLU A 152 -13.85 -14.10 -0.30
C GLU A 152 -14.54 -15.46 -0.13
N ALA A 153 -13.78 -16.56 -0.09
CA ALA A 153 -14.29 -17.92 0.10
C ALA A 153 -14.79 -18.23 1.52
N THR A 154 -14.45 -17.42 2.53
CA THR A 154 -14.87 -17.66 3.93
C THR A 154 -16.39 -17.46 4.10
N THR A 155 -17.04 -18.29 4.90
CA THR A 155 -18.51 -18.23 5.12
C THR A 155 -18.90 -17.85 6.54
N THR A 156 -17.92 -17.80 7.45
CA THR A 156 -18.12 -17.46 8.86
C THR A 156 -16.97 -16.59 9.36
N VAL A 157 -17.20 -15.85 10.45
CA VAL A 157 -16.17 -15.03 11.11
C VAL A 157 -14.99 -15.89 11.55
N LYS A 158 -15.25 -17.05 12.14
CA LYS A 158 -14.18 -17.98 12.58
C LYS A 158 -13.28 -18.45 11.42
N GLN A 159 -13.86 -18.68 10.24
CA GLN A 159 -13.07 -19.03 9.04
C GLN A 159 -12.24 -17.85 8.55
N LEU A 160 -12.77 -16.63 8.64
CA LEU A 160 -12.05 -15.43 8.29
C LEU A 160 -10.86 -15.18 9.22
N ASP A 161 -11.04 -15.31 10.53
CA ASP A 161 -9.97 -15.12 11.52
C ASP A 161 -8.81 -16.10 11.28
N ALA A 162 -9.13 -17.39 11.08
CA ALA A 162 -8.12 -18.42 10.80
C ALA A 162 -7.40 -18.19 9.46
N ALA A 163 -8.12 -17.73 8.44
CA ALA A 163 -7.54 -17.39 7.15
C ALA A 163 -6.58 -16.20 7.26
N LEU A 164 -6.96 -15.15 7.99
CA LEU A 164 -6.14 -13.96 8.20
C LEU A 164 -4.81 -14.29 8.90
N GLU A 165 -4.85 -15.09 9.96
CA GLU A 165 -3.64 -15.51 10.68
C GLU A 165 -2.65 -16.23 9.74
N THR A 166 -3.15 -17.14 8.92
CA THR A 166 -2.33 -17.88 7.95
C THR A 166 -1.75 -16.95 6.87
N LEU A 167 -2.60 -16.10 6.28
CA LEU A 167 -2.21 -15.19 5.21
C LEU A 167 -1.18 -14.15 5.65
N LEU A 168 -1.27 -13.67 6.89
CA LEU A 168 -0.28 -12.73 7.44
C LEU A 168 1.10 -13.39 7.59
N ILE A 169 1.15 -14.63 8.08
CA ILE A 169 2.41 -15.40 8.20
C ILE A 169 3.03 -15.64 6.83
N GLU A 170 2.22 -16.09 5.85
CA GLU A 170 2.70 -16.32 4.47
C GLU A 170 3.21 -15.02 3.83
N ALA A 171 2.44 -13.93 3.97
CA ALA A 171 2.83 -12.62 3.44
C ALA A 171 4.09 -12.07 4.14
N GLU A 172 4.27 -12.27 5.44
CA GLU A 172 5.50 -11.89 6.13
C GLU A 172 6.70 -12.66 5.61
N VAL A 173 6.59 -13.98 5.42
CA VAL A 173 7.68 -14.81 4.90
C VAL A 173 8.04 -14.41 3.47
N GLU A 174 7.05 -14.32 2.58
CA GLU A 174 7.29 -14.03 1.17
C GLU A 174 7.75 -12.59 0.94
N LEU A 175 7.17 -11.62 1.65
CA LEU A 175 7.47 -10.22 1.41
C LEU A 175 8.68 -9.71 2.20
N ALA A 176 9.02 -10.27 3.38
CA ALA A 176 10.24 -9.88 4.10
C ALA A 176 11.50 -10.25 3.31
N ALA A 177 11.47 -11.37 2.57
CA ALA A 177 12.57 -11.77 1.68
C ALA A 177 12.89 -10.73 0.60
N LEU A 178 11.92 -9.88 0.22
CA LEU A 178 12.12 -8.85 -0.80
C LEU A 178 12.89 -7.63 -0.29
N VAL A 179 12.78 -7.33 1.00
CA VAL A 179 13.34 -6.10 1.62
C VAL A 179 14.65 -6.37 2.37
N GLY A 180 14.95 -7.63 2.67
CA GLY A 180 16.15 -8.07 3.39
C GLY A 180 17.27 -8.66 2.52
N ALA A 181 17.07 -8.75 1.20
CA ALA A 181 18.09 -9.15 0.21
C ALA A 181 18.77 -7.92 -0.41
#